data_AF-A0A416FHZ0-F1
#
_entry.id   AF-A0A416FHZ0-F1
#
_cell.length_a   1.000
_cell.length_b   1.000
_cell.length_c   1.000
_cell.angle_alpha   90.00
_cell.angle_beta   90.00
_cell.angle_gamma   90.00
#
_symmetry.space_group_name_H-M   'P 1'
#
loop_
_entity.id
_entity.type
_entity.pdbx_description
1 polymer ?
#
loop_
_entity_poly.entity_id
_entity_poly.type
_entity_poly.pdbx_seq_one_letter_code
_entity_poly.pdbx_strand_id
1 'polypeptide(L)'
;MLHPSYTDLINAVNSEVEPGEQPVVQSRYSIVLATSKRARQIIGGAEPLIAKSAGKKPLSIAVQELYEGKVKILGENDEDEDEVKAVEAAPAEAVEAAESTEE
;
A
#
# COMPACT_ATOMS: atom_id res chain seq x y z
N MET A 1 -6.21 -7.95 -20.01
CA MET A 1 -5.38 -7.48 -18.88
C MET A 1 -4.44 -6.43 -19.42
N LEU A 2 -4.20 -5.34 -18.68
CA LEU A 2 -3.14 -4.41 -19.03
C LEU A 2 -1.80 -5.11 -18.79
N HIS A 3 -0.88 -5.04 -19.76
CA HIS A 3 0.46 -5.60 -19.65
C HIS A 3 1.47 -4.49 -19.95
N PRO A 4 1.57 -3.48 -19.07
CA PRO A 4 2.58 -2.44 -19.24
C PRO A 4 3.97 -3.08 -19.23
N SER A 5 4.86 -2.54 -20.06
CA SER A 5 6.26 -2.92 -20.00
C SER A 5 6.87 -2.40 -18.70
N TYR A 6 8.01 -2.97 -18.31
CA TYR A 6 8.74 -2.48 -17.15
C TYR A 6 9.11 -0.99 -17.28
N THR A 7 9.49 -0.57 -18.48
CA THR A 7 9.75 0.85 -18.80
C THR A 7 8.53 1.73 -18.57
N ASP A 8 7.34 1.26 -18.95
CA ASP A 8 6.10 2.02 -18.72
C ASP A 8 5.82 2.18 -17.22
N LEU A 9 6.08 1.14 -16.43
CA LEU A 9 5.90 1.18 -14.97
C LEU A 9 6.92 2.13 -14.29
N ILE A 10 8.19 2.12 -14.70
CA ILE A 10 9.17 3.09 -14.17
C ILE A 10 8.72 4.51 -14.46
N ASN A 11 8.32 4.77 -15.71
CA ASN A 11 7.95 6.10 -16.14
C ASN A 11 6.69 6.59 -15.42
N ALA A 12 5.71 5.71 -15.23
CA ALA A 12 4.50 6.01 -14.47
C ALA A 12 4.84 6.41 -13.02
N VAL A 13 5.68 5.63 -12.34
CA VAL A 13 6.05 5.92 -10.94
C VAL A 13 6.89 7.18 -10.80
N ASN A 14 7.81 7.44 -11.72
CA ASN A 14 8.66 8.63 -11.68
C ASN A 14 8.02 9.87 -12.36
N SER A 15 6.76 9.78 -12.80
CA SER A 15 6.13 10.88 -13.56
C SER A 15 5.91 12.16 -12.75
N GLU A 16 5.87 12.03 -11.42
CA GLU A 16 5.70 13.14 -10.48
C GLU A 16 7.04 13.73 -9.99
N VAL A 17 8.19 13.17 -10.40
CA VAL A 17 9.52 13.62 -9.95
C VAL A 17 9.98 14.81 -10.79
N GLU A 18 10.43 15.88 -10.14
CA GLU A 18 10.90 17.07 -10.85
C GLU A 18 12.21 16.81 -11.60
N PRO A 19 12.43 17.44 -12.78
CA PRO A 19 13.69 17.32 -13.49
C PRO A 19 14.88 17.83 -12.66
N GLY A 20 15.72 16.90 -12.21
CA GLY A 20 16.88 17.19 -11.36
C GLY A 20 16.81 16.53 -9.98
N GLU A 21 15.65 16.05 -9.57
CA GLU A 21 15.49 15.23 -8.37
C GLU A 21 15.84 13.76 -8.60
N GLN A 22 16.16 13.08 -7.50
CA GLN A 22 16.45 11.66 -7.51
C GLN A 22 15.17 10.88 -7.84
N PRO A 23 15.17 9.97 -8.84
CA PRO A 23 13.98 9.20 -9.16
C PRO A 23 13.64 8.22 -8.04
N VAL A 24 12.35 8.08 -7.77
CA VAL A 24 11.79 7.15 -6.78
C VAL A 24 12.21 5.71 -7.08
N VAL A 25 12.25 5.34 -8.38
CA VAL A 25 12.58 3.97 -8.79
C VAL A 25 13.51 3.94 -9.99
N GLN A 26 14.63 3.22 -9.86
CA GLN A 26 15.53 2.95 -11.00
C GLN A 26 15.62 1.46 -11.38
N SER A 27 15.18 0.56 -10.50
CA SER A 27 15.41 -0.88 -10.66
C SER A 27 14.14 -1.70 -10.88
N ARG A 28 14.27 -2.78 -11.66
CA ARG A 28 13.21 -3.78 -11.90
C ARG A 28 12.72 -4.40 -10.63
N TYR A 29 13.68 -4.68 -9.76
CA TYR A 29 13.45 -5.37 -8.50
C TYR A 29 12.58 -4.54 -7.56
N SER A 30 12.75 -3.22 -7.53
CA SER A 30 11.92 -2.31 -6.72
C SER A 30 10.44 -2.39 -7.09
N ILE A 31 10.12 -2.39 -8.39
CA ILE A 31 8.73 -2.54 -8.87
C ILE A 31 8.17 -3.92 -8.53
N VAL A 32 8.97 -4.98 -8.70
CA VAL A 32 8.55 -6.35 -8.35
C VAL A 32 8.27 -6.46 -6.84
N LEU A 33 9.10 -5.88 -6.00
CA LEU A 33 8.93 -5.90 -4.54
C LEU A 33 7.67 -5.13 -4.13
N ALA A 34 7.48 -3.91 -4.65
CA ALA A 34 6.32 -3.09 -4.33
C ALA A 34 5.00 -3.76 -4.76
N THR A 35 4.92 -4.23 -6.01
CA THR A 35 3.73 -4.93 -6.52
C THR A 35 3.47 -6.25 -5.79
N SER A 36 4.51 -6.96 -5.37
CA SER A 36 4.38 -8.17 -4.55
C SER A 36 3.86 -7.86 -3.15
N LYS A 37 4.37 -6.80 -2.49
CA LYS A 37 3.90 -6.34 -1.17
C LYS A 37 2.43 -5.95 -1.25
N ARG A 38 2.05 -5.16 -2.25
CA ARG A 38 0.66 -4.74 -2.47
C ARG A 38 -0.27 -5.93 -2.78
N ALA A 39 0.17 -6.88 -3.60
CA ALA A 39 -0.62 -8.08 -3.87
C ALA A 39 -0.91 -8.90 -2.59
N ARG A 40 0.06 -8.96 -1.66
CA ARG A 40 -0.16 -9.61 -0.35
C ARG A 40 -1.18 -8.86 0.51
N GLN A 41 -1.18 -7.52 0.50
CA GLN A 41 -2.20 -6.73 1.20
C GLN A 41 -3.60 -7.05 0.67
N ILE A 42 -3.76 -7.13 -0.65
CA ILE A 42 -5.05 -7.49 -1.29
C ILE A 42 -5.48 -8.91 -0.89
N ILE A 43 -4.55 -9.86 -0.85
CA ILE A 43 -4.83 -11.22 -0.36
C ILE A 43 -5.23 -11.21 1.12
N GLY A 44 -4.65 -10.31 1.92
CA GLY A 44 -4.98 -10.08 3.32
C GLY A 44 -6.30 -9.34 3.56
N GLY A 45 -7.08 -9.05 2.50
CA GLY A 45 -8.39 -8.42 2.60
C GLY A 45 -8.40 -6.91 2.37
N ALA A 46 -7.27 -6.29 2.04
CA ALA A 46 -7.24 -4.88 1.67
C ALA A 46 -8.04 -4.65 0.37
N GLU A 47 -8.86 -3.60 0.35
CA GLU A 47 -9.68 -3.27 -0.81
C GLU A 47 -8.81 -2.84 -2.01
N PRO A 48 -9.10 -3.38 -3.22
CA PRO A 48 -8.53 -2.87 -4.46
C PRO A 48 -8.96 -1.43 -4.76
N LEU A 49 -8.01 -0.60 -5.21
CA LEU A 49 -8.21 0.81 -5.54
C LEU A 49 -8.59 1.04 -7.01
N ILE A 50 -8.70 -0.03 -7.80
CA ILE A 50 -9.10 0.01 -9.20
C ILE A 50 -10.54 -0.47 -9.40
N ALA A 51 -11.24 0.15 -10.34
CA ALA A 51 -12.56 -0.30 -10.75
C ALA A 51 -12.48 -1.69 -11.42
N LYS A 52 -13.54 -2.50 -11.26
CA LYS A 52 -13.66 -3.84 -11.88
C LYS A 52 -12.49 -4.77 -11.52
N SER A 53 -12.16 -4.83 -10.22
CA SER A 53 -11.16 -5.73 -9.66
C SER A 53 -11.66 -7.17 -9.50
N ALA A 54 -12.98 -7.37 -9.44
CA ALA A 54 -13.61 -8.68 -9.27
C ALA A 54 -13.11 -9.70 -10.32
N GLY A 55 -12.65 -10.86 -9.85
CA GLY A 55 -12.16 -11.96 -10.69
C GLY A 55 -10.74 -11.78 -11.25
N LYS A 56 -10.06 -10.66 -10.98
CA LYS A 56 -8.64 -10.49 -11.35
C LYS A 56 -7.71 -11.10 -10.30
N LYS A 57 -6.55 -11.57 -10.73
CA LYS A 57 -5.50 -12.03 -9.81
C LYS A 57 -4.97 -10.85 -8.98
N PRO A 58 -4.67 -11.02 -7.68
CA PRO A 58 -4.18 -9.94 -6.82
C PRO A 58 -2.96 -9.20 -7.38
N LEU A 59 -2.01 -9.94 -7.96
CA LEU A 59 -0.84 -9.32 -8.59
C LEU A 59 -1.20 -8.44 -9.79
N SER A 60 -2.17 -8.86 -10.62
CA SER A 60 -2.62 -8.06 -11.75
C SER A 60 -3.32 -6.77 -11.30
N ILE A 61 -4.02 -6.83 -10.16
CA ILE A 61 -4.62 -5.65 -9.52
C ILE A 61 -3.52 -4.70 -9.06
N ALA A 62 -2.53 -5.19 -8.32
CA ALA A 62 -1.42 -4.38 -7.80
C ALA A 62 -0.60 -3.69 -8.90
N VAL A 63 -0.32 -4.37 -10.02
CA VAL A 63 0.37 -3.76 -11.16
C VAL A 63 -0.46 -2.65 -11.79
N GLN A 64 -1.77 -2.85 -11.91
CA GLN A 64 -2.67 -1.86 -12.48
C GLN A 64 -2.83 -0.64 -11.54
N GLU A 65 -2.94 -0.87 -10.23
CA GLU A 65 -2.96 0.21 -9.22
C GLU A 65 -1.69 1.06 -9.28
N LEU A 66 -0.52 0.42 -9.38
CA LEU A 66 0.76 1.12 -9.51
C LEU A 66 0.81 1.95 -10.81
N TYR A 67 0.39 1.35 -11.93
CA TYR A 67 0.38 2.03 -13.23
C TYR A 67 -0.58 3.22 -13.28
N GLU A 68 -1.73 3.12 -12.61
CA GLU A 68 -2.72 4.21 -12.50
C GLU A 68 -2.38 5.23 -11.40
N GLY A 69 -1.22 5.09 -10.72
CA GLY A 69 -0.79 5.98 -9.64
C GLY A 69 -1.65 5.89 -8.37
N LYS A 70 -2.48 4.84 -8.22
CA LYS A 70 -3.32 4.60 -7.04
C LYS A 70 -2.51 4.14 -5.83
N VAL A 71 -1.36 3.53 -6.09
CA VAL A 71 -0.38 3.11 -5.07
C VAL A 71 0.95 3.75 -5.41
N LYS A 72 1.61 4.35 -4.42
CA LYS A 72 2.93 4.96 -4.57
C LYS A 72 4.00 4.10 -3.88
N ILE A 73 5.21 4.18 -4.40
CA ILE A 73 6.39 3.60 -3.77
C ILE A 73 7.06 4.74 -3.02
N LEU A 74 7.23 4.61 -1.71
CA LEU A 74 7.94 5.58 -0.90
C LEU A 74 9.42 5.16 -0.81
N GLY A 75 10.32 6.13 -0.89
CA GLY A 75 11.75 5.90 -0.66
C GLY A 75 12.07 5.77 0.83
N GLU A 76 13.25 5.24 1.17
CA GLU A 76 13.73 5.16 2.58
C GLU A 76 13.88 6.53 3.26
N ASN A 77 13.84 7.64 2.52
CA ASN A 77 13.91 9.01 3.07
C ASN A 77 12.53 9.65 3.25
N ASP A 78 11.45 9.02 2.75
CA ASP A 78 10.08 9.51 2.86
C ASP A 78 9.39 8.77 4.01
N GLU A 79 9.84 9.02 5.24
CA GLU A 79 9.10 8.64 6.45
C GLU A 79 7.99 9.68 6.68
N ASP A 80 6.96 9.70 5.82
CA ASP A 80 5.75 10.47 6.09
C ASP A 80 4.91 9.79 7.19
N GLU A 81 4.60 10.55 8.23
CA GLU A 81 4.04 10.20 9.55
C GLU A 81 2.60 9.62 9.57
N ASP A 82 2.12 9.00 8.49
CA ASP A 82 0.70 8.64 8.31
C ASP A 82 0.33 7.17 8.61
N GLU A 83 1.20 6.37 9.25
CA GLU A 83 0.87 4.98 9.68
C GLU A 83 0.54 4.81 11.19
N VAL A 84 0.16 5.87 11.91
CA VAL A 84 -0.31 5.78 13.32
C VAL A 84 -1.69 6.42 13.56
N LYS A 85 -2.74 5.99 12.84
CA LYS A 85 -4.13 6.39 13.22
C LYS A 85 -5.22 5.31 13.15
N ALA A 86 -4.89 4.03 13.03
CA ALA A 86 -5.91 2.98 12.88
C ALA A 86 -6.01 1.94 14.02
N VAL A 87 -5.33 2.11 15.16
CA VAL A 87 -5.40 1.12 16.26
C VAL A 87 -6.08 1.62 17.55
N GLU A 88 -6.33 2.92 17.73
CA GLU A 88 -7.01 3.44 18.93
C GLU A 88 -8.50 3.75 18.71
N ALA A 89 -9.29 2.75 18.32
CA ALA A 89 -10.75 2.86 18.36
C ALA A 89 -11.43 1.51 18.63
N ALA A 90 -11.22 0.96 19.83
CA ALA A 90 -12.14 0.01 20.44
C ALA A 90 -12.19 0.27 21.96
N PRO A 91 -13.39 0.48 22.55
CA PRO A 91 -13.53 1.01 23.90
C PRO A 91 -13.26 -0.08 24.94
N ALA A 92 -12.39 0.22 25.90
CA ALA A 92 -12.22 -0.55 27.12
C ALA A 92 -12.91 0.17 28.29
N GLU A 93 -14.23 0.27 28.23
CA GLU A 93 -15.06 0.42 29.43
C GLU A 93 -15.77 -0.91 29.65
N ALA A 94 -15.31 -1.70 30.63
CA ALA A 94 -16.08 -2.65 31.45
C ALA A 94 -15.18 -3.78 32.00
N VAL A 95 -14.23 -3.48 32.89
CA VAL A 95 -13.70 -4.44 33.88
C VAL A 95 -12.89 -3.67 34.95
N GLU A 96 -13.54 -2.78 35.71
CA GLU A 96 -12.96 -2.29 36.98
C GLU A 96 -14.04 -1.97 38.02
N ALA A 97 -15.04 -2.85 38.14
CA ALA A 97 -16.08 -2.75 39.17
C ALA A 97 -16.55 -4.13 39.63
N ALA A 98 -15.64 -5.03 40.02
CA ALA A 98 -16.00 -6.26 40.73
C ALA A 98 -14.78 -7.02 41.30
N GLU A 99 -13.91 -6.40 42.11
CA GLU A 99 -13.11 -7.16 43.09
C GLU A 99 -12.44 -6.24 44.12
N SER A 100 -13.18 -5.84 45.15
CA SER A 100 -12.63 -5.54 46.50
C SER A 100 -13.76 -5.14 47.46
N THR A 101 -14.63 -6.10 47.78
CA THR A 101 -15.43 -6.10 49.01
C THR A 101 -15.59 -7.55 49.49
N GLU A 102 -15.30 -7.76 50.78
CA GLU A 102 -15.35 -9.01 51.59
C GLU A 102 -14.27 -10.05 51.25
N GLU A 103 -13.48 -10.60 52.17
CA GLU A 103 -13.57 -10.81 53.62
C GLU A 103 -12.15 -10.82 54.24
#